data_AF-A0A967ANU4-F1
#
_entry.id   AF-A0A967ANU4-F1
#
_cell.length_a   1.000
_cell.length_b   1.000
_cell.length_c   1.000
_cell.angle_alpha   90.00
_cell.angle_beta   90.00
_cell.angle_gamma   90.00
#
_symmetry.space_group_name_H-M   'P 1'
#
loop_
_entity.id
_entity.type
_entity.pdbx_description
1 polymer ?
#
loop_
_entity_poly.entity_id
_entity_poly.type
_entity_poly.pdbx_seq_one_letter_code
_entity_poly.pdbx_strand_id
1 'polypeptide(L)'
;MWNVMWLIRMVRIASLALVLSTIGDPLLAAELSGTVYRGGRPAANLSITVEGENVEARTDGRGEYKLDLPPGNYVLVIRGQRIPVTVSSGGTSQDIRL
;
A
#
# COMPACT_ATOMS: atom_id res chain seq x y z
N MET A 1 14.33 43.88 8.89
CA MET A 1 14.57 42.80 9.88
C MET A 1 13.19 42.43 10.42
N TRP A 2 12.62 41.23 10.32
CA TRP A 2 13.07 39.88 10.01
C TRP A 2 11.85 39.07 9.51
N ASN A 3 12.10 38.10 8.64
CA ASN A 3 11.17 37.12 8.09
C ASN A 3 10.35 36.38 9.17
N VAL A 4 9.04 36.23 8.97
CA VAL A 4 8.24 35.13 9.55
C VAL A 4 7.56 34.43 8.38
N MET A 5 8.28 33.57 7.67
CA MET A 5 8.37 32.12 7.89
C MET A 5 7.09 31.37 7.47
N TRP A 6 7.02 31.15 6.15
CA TRP A 6 6.55 29.97 5.43
C TRP A 6 5.26 29.22 5.88
N LEU A 7 4.19 29.53 5.15
CA LEU A 7 3.27 28.60 4.48
C LEU A 7 2.63 27.47 5.30
N ILE A 8 1.43 27.77 5.81
CA ILE A 8 0.40 26.78 6.14
C ILE A 8 0.04 26.02 4.86
N ARG A 9 0.45 24.76 4.73
CA ARG A 9 -0.24 23.77 3.88
C ARG A 9 -0.65 22.56 4.72
N MET A 10 -1.47 22.80 5.74
CA MET A 10 -2.29 21.73 6.31
C MET A 10 -3.44 21.46 5.33
N VAL A 11 -3.29 20.46 4.46
CA VAL A 11 -4.46 19.83 3.84
C VAL A 11 -4.78 18.60 4.69
N ARG A 12 -5.82 18.76 5.51
CA ARG A 12 -6.53 17.63 6.12
C ARG A 12 -7.31 16.93 5.01
N ILE A 13 -7.35 15.61 5.06
CA ILE A 13 -8.55 14.74 5.00
C ILE A 13 -7.98 13.31 5.03
N ALA A 14 -8.01 12.68 6.21
CA ALA A 14 -7.97 11.22 6.27
C ALA A 14 -9.39 10.79 5.85
N SER A 15 -9.55 10.41 4.59
CA SER A 15 -10.82 9.95 4.05
C SER A 15 -11.20 8.65 4.77
N LEU A 16 -12.14 8.75 5.70
CA LEU A 16 -12.82 7.60 6.27
C LEU A 16 -13.79 7.06 5.22
N ALA A 17 -13.35 6.09 4.44
CA ALA A 17 -14.23 5.35 3.54
C ALA A 17 -14.92 4.24 4.35
N LEU A 18 -16.11 4.53 4.88
CA LEU A 18 -17.02 3.46 5.31
C LEU A 18 -17.66 2.88 4.05
N VAL A 19 -17.10 1.79 3.53
CA VAL A 19 -17.67 1.07 2.38
C VAL A 19 -18.54 -0.07 2.89
N LEU A 20 -19.85 0.04 2.69
CA LEU A 20 -20.81 -1.06 2.85
C LEU A 20 -20.78 -1.88 1.55
N SER A 21 -19.98 -2.95 1.49
CA SER A 21 -19.95 -3.80 0.30
C SER A 21 -20.94 -4.96 0.42
N THR A 22 -21.83 -5.02 -0.56
CA THR A 22 -22.81 -6.08 -0.83
C THR A 22 -22.12 -7.40 -1.15
N ILE A 23 -22.61 -8.47 -0.53
CA ILE A 23 -22.43 -9.90 -0.88
C ILE A 23 -22.10 -10.15 -2.37
N GLY A 24 -20.90 -10.70 -2.65
CA GLY A 24 -20.66 -11.55 -3.83
C GLY A 24 -19.72 -11.03 -4.91
N ASP A 25 -18.50 -10.59 -4.59
CA ASP A 25 -17.41 -10.66 -5.58
C ASP A 25 -16.89 -12.10 -5.66
N PRO A 26 -16.77 -12.71 -6.85
CA PRO A 26 -16.10 -14.01 -6.97
C PRO A 26 -14.69 -13.89 -6.38
N LEU A 27 -14.18 -14.96 -5.77
CA LEU A 27 -12.83 -15.10 -5.18
C LEU A 27 -11.71 -15.01 -6.26
N LEU A 28 -11.90 -14.22 -7.31
CA LEU A 28 -10.89 -13.90 -8.30
C LEU A 28 -9.83 -13.07 -7.59
N ALA A 29 -8.59 -13.54 -7.65
CA ALA A 29 -7.47 -12.77 -7.17
C ALA A 29 -7.46 -11.41 -7.88
N ALA A 30 -7.37 -10.35 -7.10
CA ALA A 30 -7.25 -8.98 -7.58
C ALA A 30 -5.80 -8.53 -7.42
N GLU A 31 -5.33 -7.74 -8.38
CA GLU A 31 -3.95 -7.27 -8.39
C GLU A 31 -3.77 -6.14 -7.37
N LEU A 32 -2.83 -6.30 -6.45
CA LEU A 32 -2.26 -5.25 -5.62
C LEU A 32 -0.87 -4.91 -6.14
N SER A 33 -0.69 -3.69 -6.65
CA SER A 33 0.59 -3.24 -7.22
C SER A 33 1.00 -1.86 -6.70
N GLY A 34 2.27 -1.50 -6.87
CA GLY A 34 2.77 -0.18 -6.49
C GLY A 34 4.28 -0.12 -6.40
N THR A 35 4.80 1.00 -5.91
CA THR A 35 6.24 1.18 -5.68
C THR A 35 6.55 1.36 -4.20
N VAL A 36 7.56 0.65 -3.71
CA VAL A 36 8.09 0.83 -2.36
C VAL A 36 9.24 1.83 -2.41
N TYR A 37 9.13 2.89 -1.62
CA TYR A 37 10.15 3.92 -1.43
C TYR A 37 10.77 3.80 -0.04
N ARG A 38 12.08 4.03 0.05
CA ARG A 38 12.82 4.15 1.31
C ARG A 38 13.70 5.40 1.26
N GLY A 39 13.52 6.29 2.23
CA GLY A 39 14.30 7.55 2.27
C GLY A 39 14.15 8.38 0.99
N GLY A 40 12.96 8.34 0.37
CA GLY A 40 12.65 9.07 -0.87
C GLY A 40 13.13 8.44 -2.17
N ARG A 41 13.73 7.24 -2.15
CA ARG A 41 14.20 6.52 -3.34
C ARG A 41 13.47 5.19 -3.49
N PRO A 42 13.18 4.71 -4.71
CA PRO A 42 12.62 3.37 -4.89
C PRO A 42 13.56 2.30 -4.32
N ALA A 43 12.98 1.31 -3.64
CA ALA A 43 13.72 0.32 -2.88
C ALA A 43 13.55 -1.08 -3.49
N ALA A 44 14.61 -1.57 -4.11
CA ALA A 44 14.66 -2.89 -4.73
C ALA A 44 14.94 -4.02 -3.74
N ASN A 45 14.57 -5.24 -4.11
CA ASN A 45 14.84 -6.49 -3.40
C ASN A 45 14.35 -6.49 -1.94
N LEU A 46 13.23 -5.83 -1.66
CA LEU A 46 12.55 -5.89 -0.38
C LEU A 46 11.56 -7.05 -0.36
N SER A 47 11.63 -7.89 0.67
CA SER A 47 10.60 -8.91 0.92
C SER A 47 9.34 -8.24 1.48
N ILE A 48 8.23 -8.53 0.83
CA ILE A 48 6.88 -8.14 1.21
C ILE A 48 6.15 -9.43 1.56
N THR A 49 5.69 -9.55 2.80
CA THR A 49 4.90 -10.69 3.25
C THR A 49 3.50 -10.21 3.64
N VAL A 50 2.49 -11.04 3.44
CA VAL A 50 1.12 -10.73 3.81
C VAL A 50 0.81 -11.45 5.13
N GLU A 51 0.45 -10.70 6.16
CA GLU A 51 0.19 -11.29 7.48
C GLU A 51 -1.04 -12.20 7.44
N GLY A 52 -0.88 -13.44 7.93
CA GLY A 52 -1.95 -14.45 7.94
C GLY A 52 -2.09 -15.22 6.63
N GLU A 53 -1.37 -14.83 5.58
CA GLU A 53 -1.38 -15.48 4.26
C GLU A 53 -0.01 -16.07 3.93
N ASN A 54 0.04 -17.16 3.16
CA ASN A 54 1.29 -17.71 2.65
C ASN A 54 1.64 -17.06 1.29
N VAL A 55 1.70 -15.73 1.29
CA VAL A 55 2.00 -14.92 0.10
C VAL A 55 3.21 -14.03 0.39
N GLU A 56 4.25 -14.18 -0.42
CA GLU A 56 5.45 -13.35 -0.41
C GLU A 56 5.70 -12.79 -1.81
N ALA A 57 6.10 -11.51 -1.89
CA ALA A 57 6.63 -10.89 -3.07
C ALA A 57 7.97 -10.21 -2.78
N ARG A 58 8.73 -9.92 -3.83
CA ARG A 58 9.92 -9.08 -3.74
C ARG A 58 9.78 -7.87 -4.65
N THR A 59 10.20 -6.72 -4.15
CA THR A 59 10.30 -5.54 -5.02
C THR A 59 11.39 -5.73 -6.06
N ASP A 60 11.14 -5.28 -7.29
CA ASP A 60 12.06 -5.42 -8.41
C ASP A 60 13.17 -4.34 -8.41
N GLY A 61 13.97 -4.26 -9.47
CA GLY A 61 15.04 -3.26 -9.60
C GLY A 61 14.57 -1.80 -9.63
N ARG A 62 13.27 -1.56 -9.86
CA ARG A 62 12.61 -0.25 -9.83
C ARG A 62 11.85 0.00 -8.54
N GLY A 63 11.88 -0.93 -7.60
CA GLY A 63 11.12 -0.87 -6.35
C GLY A 63 9.64 -1.21 -6.53
N GLU A 64 9.24 -1.66 -7.72
CA GLU A 64 7.86 -2.04 -8.03
C GLU A 64 7.55 -3.40 -7.41
N TYR A 65 6.31 -3.58 -6.97
CA TYR A 65 5.79 -4.85 -6.50
C TYR A 65 4.43 -5.15 -7.11
N LYS A 66 4.12 -6.43 -7.16
CA LYS A 66 2.82 -6.96 -7.58
C LYS A 66 2.49 -8.20 -6.76
N LEU A 67 1.27 -8.26 -6.27
CA LEU A 67 0.68 -9.32 -5.47
C LEU A 67 -0.71 -9.61 -6.00
N ASP A 68 -1.07 -10.87 -6.18
CA ASP A 68 -2.43 -11.26 -6.54
C ASP A 68 -3.13 -11.78 -5.28
N LEU A 69 -4.08 -11.00 -4.75
CA LEU A 69 -4.78 -11.29 -3.49
C LEU A 69 -6.29 -11.18 -3.70
N PRO A 70 -7.11 -12.07 -3.10
CA PRO A 70 -8.56 -11.87 -3.10
C PRO A 70 -8.92 -10.50 -2.53
N PRO A 71 -10.02 -9.88 -2.98
CA PRO A 71 -10.49 -8.61 -2.42
C PRO A 71 -10.69 -8.72 -0.90
N GLY A 72 -10.17 -7.75 -0.15
CA GLY A 72 -10.13 -7.85 1.30
C GLY A 72 -9.17 -6.87 1.95
N ASN A 73 -9.13 -6.91 3.28
CA ASN A 73 -8.22 -6.09 4.08
C ASN A 73 -7.04 -6.95 4.53
N TYR A 74 -5.83 -6.47 4.27
CA TYR A 74 -4.60 -7.17 4.59
C TYR A 74 -3.61 -6.26 5.31
N VAL A 75 -2.61 -6.88 5.92
CA VAL A 75 -1.45 -6.18 6.48
C VAL A 75 -0.21 -6.68 5.78
N LEU A 76 0.46 -5.79 5.05
CA LEU A 76 1.76 -6.07 4.48
C LEU A 76 2.84 -5.87 5.54
N VAL A 77 3.75 -6.82 5.65
CA VAL A 77 4.92 -6.75 6.51
C VAL A 77 6.16 -6.60 5.64
N ILE A 78 6.80 -5.44 5.74
CA ILE A 78 7.97 -5.06 4.94
C ILE A 78 9.05 -4.61 5.90
N ARG A 79 10.16 -5.36 5.98
CA ARG A 79 11.25 -5.11 6.95
C ARG A 79 10.76 -4.94 8.41
N GLY A 80 9.69 -5.64 8.79
CA GLY A 80 9.08 -5.55 10.12
C GLY A 80 8.09 -4.40 10.31
N GLN A 81 7.92 -3.51 9.33
CA GLN A 81 6.87 -2.50 9.34
C GLN A 81 5.55 -3.10 8.84
N ARG A 82 4.46 -2.83 9.56
CA ARG A 82 3.10 -3.30 9.25
C ARG A 82 2.34 -2.20 8.52
N ILE A 83 1.81 -2.51 7.35
CA ILE A 83 1.16 -1.55 6.47
C ILE A 83 -0.22 -2.09 6.11
N PRO A 84 -1.30 -1.51 6.63
CA PRO A 84 -2.65 -1.91 6.27
C PRO A 84 -2.94 -1.53 4.81
N VAL A 85 -3.52 -2.45 4.06
CA VAL A 85 -3.91 -2.25 2.66
C VAL A 85 -5.29 -2.87 2.43
N THR A 86 -6.07 -2.26 1.54
CA THR A 86 -7.37 -2.78 1.12
C THR A 86 -7.31 -3.10 -0.36
N VAL A 87 -7.50 -4.37 -0.69
CA VAL A 87 -7.54 -4.87 -2.06
C VAL A 87 -8.99 -4.84 -2.53
N SER A 88 -9.26 -4.10 -3.60
CA SER A 88 -10.60 -4.04 -4.22
C SER A 88 -10.70 -5.07 -5.34
N SER A 89 -11.91 -5.50 -5.72
CA SER A 89 -12.13 -6.47 -6.81
C SER A 89 -11.64 -6.00 -8.19
N GLY A 90 -11.50 -4.68 -8.39
CA GLY A 90 -10.87 -4.10 -9.59
C GLY A 90 -9.34 -4.01 -9.55
N GLY A 91 -8.70 -4.55 -8.51
CA GLY A 91 -7.30 -4.29 -8.19
C GLY A 91 -7.08 -3.00 -7.40
N THR A 92 -5.92 -2.88 -6.78
CA THR A 92 -5.50 -1.74 -5.97
C THR A 92 -4.08 -1.34 -6.36
N SER A 93 -3.87 -0.05 -6.64
CA SER A 93 -2.52 0.52 -6.75
C SER A 93 -2.19 1.34 -5.51
N GLN A 94 -1.13 0.96 -4.79
CA GLN A 94 -0.74 1.63 -3.56
C GLN A 94 0.78 1.77 -3.46
N ASP A 95 1.27 3.01 -3.45
CA ASP A 95 2.67 3.28 -3.15
C ASP A 95 2.94 3.21 -1.66
N ILE A 96 4.07 2.63 -1.30
CA ILE A 96 4.50 2.43 0.08
C ILE A 96 5.72 3.30 0.37
N ARG A 97 5.69 4.01 1.49
CA ARG A 97 6.82 4.84 1.94
C ARG A 97 7.32 4.36 3.30
N LEU A 98 8.57 3.88 3.33
CA LEU A 98 9.32 3.44 4.49
C LEU A 98 10.29 4.53 4.99
#